data_AF-A0A943EMG0-F1
#
_entry.id   AF-A0A943EMG0-F1
#
_cell.length_a   1.000
_cell.length_b   1.000
_cell.length_c   1.000
_cell.angle_alpha   90.00
_cell.angle_beta   90.00
_cell.angle_gamma   90.00
#
_symmetry.space_group_name_H-M   'P 1'
#
loop_
_entity.id
_entity.type
_entity.pdbx_description
1 polymer ?
#
loop_
_entity_poly.entity_id
_entity_poly.type
_entity_poly.pdbx_seq_one_letter_code
_entity_poly.pdbx_strand_id
1 'polypeptide(L)'
;DPDEYCKVVDIDVVFNRTIELIEYCEQVRKEYGIEREIAYEVGTEETSGGLTSMDRYENFIQRIESYTQEHDLPMPIFIVGQTGTLTRLTKNVGNFSYENSLELSAISTKYGVGLKEHNGDYLSEAKLLAHLPLNITAMNVAPAFGTIETMALLELIEVEKQFAKFNMIKEPSNLENVIKYESIHSMKWKKWLTDEVDMSDLDNLDEQTTLQITELCGHYTYSKPKVALEINKLYENLASIKIDGKRFVIEKLKEEMQKHVRCFNMEGLTSKMLACKKG
;
A
#
# COMPACT_ATOMS: atom_id res chain seq x y z
N ASP A 1 20.54 -2.56 9.37
CA ASP A 1 19.13 -2.13 9.46
C ASP A 1 18.81 -1.13 8.33
N PRO A 2 17.69 -1.21 7.58
CA PRO A 2 17.27 -0.08 6.72
C PRO A 2 17.14 1.24 7.50
N ASP A 3 16.93 1.16 8.82
CA ASP A 3 16.90 2.30 9.73
C ASP A 3 18.31 2.79 10.13
N GLU A 4 19.39 2.02 9.90
CA GLU A 4 20.79 2.43 10.22
C GLU A 4 21.37 3.43 9.21
N TYR A 5 20.69 3.68 8.08
CA TYR A 5 21.19 4.56 7.02
C TYR A 5 20.19 5.62 6.54
N CYS A 6 19.16 5.95 7.33
CA CYS A 6 18.37 7.16 7.09
C CYS A 6 19.22 8.40 7.40
N LYS A 7 20.06 8.78 6.44
CA LYS A 7 20.64 10.11 6.38
C LYS A 7 19.47 11.06 6.17
N VAL A 8 19.17 11.84 7.20
CA VAL A 8 18.30 13.02 7.11
C VAL A 8 18.66 13.77 5.82
N VAL A 9 17.74 13.79 4.85
CA VAL A 9 17.93 14.55 3.62
C VAL A 9 17.55 15.99 3.90
N ASP A 10 18.43 16.92 3.55
CA ASP A 10 18.18 18.34 3.74
C ASP A 10 16.91 18.77 2.97
N ILE A 11 16.07 19.58 3.61
CA ILE A 11 14.79 20.01 3.05
C ILE A 11 14.97 20.82 1.76
N ASP A 12 16.09 21.53 1.59
CA ASP A 12 16.41 22.23 0.35
C ASP A 12 16.69 21.25 -0.79
N VAL A 13 17.34 20.11 -0.49
CA VAL A 13 17.55 19.05 -1.48
C VAL A 13 16.22 18.40 -1.85
N VAL A 14 15.35 18.14 -0.88
CA VAL A 14 14.00 17.62 -1.13
C VAL A 14 13.20 18.58 -2.00
N PHE A 15 13.20 19.87 -1.67
CA PHE A 15 12.51 20.91 -2.44
C PHE A 15 13.04 21.00 -3.87
N ASN A 16 14.35 21.18 -4.06
CA ASN A 16 14.94 21.34 -5.38
C ASN A 16 14.66 20.13 -6.29
N ARG A 17 14.79 18.92 -5.76
CA ARG A 17 14.47 17.70 -6.52
C ARG A 17 12.98 17.56 -6.83
N THR A 18 12.11 17.97 -5.90
CA THR A 18 10.66 17.96 -6.11
C THR A 18 10.32 18.86 -7.30
N ILE A 19 10.85 20.08 -7.31
CA ILE A 19 10.64 21.05 -8.38
C ILE A 19 11.21 20.55 -9.71
N GLU A 20 12.47 20.09 -9.73
CA GLU A 20 13.12 19.54 -10.93
C GLU A 20 12.29 18.43 -11.57
N LEU A 21 11.72 17.53 -10.75
CA LEU A 21 10.87 16.44 -11.24
C LEU A 21 9.52 16.93 -11.75
N ILE A 22 8.89 17.92 -11.10
CA ILE A 22 7.64 18.53 -11.58
C ILE A 22 7.88 19.23 -12.93
N GLU A 23 8.93 20.03 -13.04
CA GLU A 23 9.32 20.71 -14.28
C GLU A 23 9.55 19.72 -15.41
N TYR A 24 10.33 18.67 -15.14
CA TYR A 24 10.61 17.62 -16.12
C TYR A 24 9.33 16.91 -16.58
N CYS A 25 8.45 16.52 -15.64
CA CYS A 25 7.17 15.89 -15.96
C CYS A 25 6.28 16.80 -16.82
N GLU A 26 6.17 18.09 -16.49
CA GLU A 26 5.38 19.05 -17.27
C GLU A 26 5.99 19.34 -18.64
N GLN A 27 7.32 19.40 -18.74
CA GLN A 27 8.02 19.53 -20.02
C GLN A 27 7.71 18.33 -20.91
N VAL A 28 7.92 17.10 -20.42
CA VAL A 28 7.65 15.87 -21.17
C VAL A 28 6.17 15.78 -21.55
N ARG A 29 5.25 16.12 -20.63
CA ARG A 29 3.82 16.16 -20.90
C ARG A 29 3.49 17.05 -22.10
N LYS A 30 4.05 18.26 -22.13
CA LYS A 30 3.87 19.23 -23.22
C LYS A 30 4.51 18.74 -24.53
N GLU A 31 5.73 18.21 -24.48
CA GLU A 31 6.44 17.65 -25.65
C GLU A 31 5.68 16.52 -26.35
N TYR A 32 5.01 15.66 -25.58
CA TYR A 32 4.19 14.56 -26.10
C TYR A 32 2.75 14.99 -26.46
N GLY A 33 2.40 16.27 -26.34
CA GLY A 33 1.07 16.79 -26.65
C GLY A 33 -0.03 16.28 -25.72
N ILE A 34 0.31 15.92 -24.48
CA ILE A 34 -0.66 15.43 -23.49
C ILE A 34 -1.37 16.65 -22.88
N GLU A 35 -2.58 16.93 -23.36
CA GLU A 35 -3.37 18.09 -22.90
C GLU A 35 -3.86 17.95 -21.46
N ARG A 36 -4.09 16.72 -21.00
CA ARG A 36 -4.61 16.45 -19.66
C ARG A 36 -3.56 16.79 -18.60
N GLU A 37 -3.97 17.58 -17.61
CA GLU A 37 -3.15 17.90 -16.44
C GLU A 37 -2.77 16.65 -15.64
N ILE A 38 -1.56 16.69 -15.09
CA ILE A 38 -1.04 15.67 -14.18
C ILE A 38 -1.17 16.22 -12.75
N ALA A 39 -1.59 15.35 -11.83
CA ALA A 39 -1.67 15.67 -10.42
C ALA A 39 -0.41 15.17 -9.70
N TYR A 40 0.09 15.97 -8.76
CA TYR A 40 1.30 15.66 -8.00
C TYR A 40 0.98 15.42 -6.52
N GLU A 41 1.74 14.52 -5.92
CA GLU A 41 1.87 14.32 -4.49
C GLU A 41 3.31 14.63 -4.10
N VAL A 42 3.49 15.38 -3.03
CA VAL A 42 4.83 15.78 -2.54
C VAL A 42 5.00 15.45 -1.05
N GLY A 43 6.22 15.59 -0.55
CA GLY A 43 6.55 15.30 0.84
C GLY A 43 6.90 13.84 1.10
N THR A 44 7.34 13.58 2.31
CA THR A 44 7.74 12.24 2.78
C THR A 44 7.30 12.05 4.22
N GLU A 45 7.02 10.80 4.59
CA GLU A 45 6.67 10.37 5.95
C GLU A 45 7.92 10.25 6.87
N GLU A 46 9.14 10.51 6.37
CA GLU A 46 10.37 10.22 7.12
C GLU A 46 10.40 10.88 8.51
N THR A 47 10.40 10.01 9.53
CA THR A 47 10.54 10.33 10.97
C THR A 47 11.87 10.98 11.31
N SER A 48 12.85 10.89 10.41
CA SER A 48 14.19 11.47 10.51
C SER A 48 14.39 12.56 9.44
N GLY A 49 13.71 13.69 9.65
CA GLY A 49 14.32 15.00 9.42
C GLY A 49 13.86 15.88 8.25
N GLY A 50 12.82 15.51 7.50
CA GLY A 50 12.28 16.37 6.43
C GLY A 50 11.21 17.36 6.92
N LEU A 51 10.03 16.85 7.26
CA LEU A 51 8.81 17.61 7.55
C LEU A 51 8.27 17.36 8.97
N THR A 52 9.14 16.96 9.89
CA THR A 52 8.74 16.47 11.23
C THR A 52 8.14 17.53 12.14
N SER A 53 8.33 18.82 11.85
CA SER A 53 7.66 19.92 12.55
C SER A 53 6.65 20.61 11.65
N MET A 54 5.58 21.15 12.27
CA MET A 54 4.54 21.90 11.57
C MET A 54 5.11 23.10 10.79
N ASP A 55 6.09 23.81 11.35
CA ASP A 55 6.75 24.94 10.65
C ASP A 55 7.47 24.50 9.38
N ARG A 56 8.18 23.38 9.41
CA ARG A 56 8.87 22.84 8.23
C ARG A 56 7.86 22.36 7.19
N TYR A 57 6.79 21.72 7.66
CA TYR A 57 5.68 21.28 6.82
C TYR A 57 5.04 22.46 6.08
N GLU A 58 4.65 23.51 6.80
CA GLU A 58 4.07 24.71 6.19
C GLU A 58 5.06 25.44 5.27
N ASN A 59 6.32 25.62 5.70
CA ASN A 59 7.32 26.30 4.89
C ASN A 59 7.60 25.58 3.57
N PHE A 60 7.60 24.24 3.57
CA PHE A 60 7.76 23.45 2.36
C PHE A 60 6.61 23.69 1.37
N ILE A 61 5.36 23.71 1.85
CA ILE A 61 4.19 24.00 1.01
C ILE A 61 4.27 25.43 0.44
N GLN A 62 4.60 26.43 1.28
CA GLN A 62 4.75 27.83 0.86
C GLN A 62 5.80 28.01 -0.24
N ARG A 63 6.94 27.32 -0.14
CA ARG A 63 8.00 27.36 -1.15
C ARG A 63 7.54 26.75 -2.47
N ILE A 64 6.82 25.63 -2.42
CA ILE A 64 6.26 25.00 -3.63
C ILE A 64 5.20 25.91 -4.26
N GLU A 65 4.28 26.46 -3.47
CA GLU A 65 3.27 27.40 -3.96
C GLU A 65 3.92 28.59 -4.65
N SER A 66 4.91 29.22 -4.01
CA SER A 66 5.59 30.39 -4.58
C SER A 66 6.28 30.06 -5.90
N TYR A 67 6.99 28.93 -5.97
CA TYR A 67 7.69 28.50 -7.18
C TYR A 67 6.71 28.12 -8.29
N THR A 68 5.68 27.34 -7.98
CA THR A 68 4.69 26.90 -8.97
C THR A 68 3.91 28.06 -9.56
N GLN A 69 3.58 29.08 -8.77
CA GLN A 69 2.96 30.33 -9.25
C GLN A 69 3.91 31.15 -10.13
N GLU A 70 5.18 31.30 -9.76
CA GLU A 70 6.17 32.07 -10.54
C GLU A 70 6.47 31.41 -11.90
N HIS A 71 6.41 30.07 -11.97
CA HIS A 71 6.81 29.28 -13.13
C HIS A 71 5.63 28.70 -13.95
N ASP A 72 4.38 29.06 -13.62
CA ASP A 72 3.16 28.51 -14.26
C ASP A 72 3.14 26.96 -14.27
N LEU A 73 3.47 26.38 -13.12
CA LEU A 73 3.44 24.94 -12.85
C LEU A 73 2.23 24.58 -11.99
N PRO A 74 1.70 23.35 -12.10
CA PRO A 74 0.58 22.92 -11.27
C PRO A 74 1.01 22.75 -9.81
N MET A 75 0.16 23.23 -8.89
CA MET A 75 0.30 22.94 -7.47
C MET A 75 0.03 21.45 -7.21
N PRO A 76 0.80 20.78 -6.34
CA PRO A 76 0.46 19.44 -5.88
C PRO A 76 -0.93 19.39 -5.24
N ILE A 77 -1.66 18.29 -5.46
CA ILE A 77 -2.98 18.09 -4.85
C ILE A 77 -2.90 17.41 -3.49
N PHE A 78 -1.78 16.74 -3.21
CA PHE A 78 -1.53 16.07 -1.94
C PHE A 78 -0.15 16.40 -1.40
N ILE A 79 -0.07 16.48 -0.07
CA ILE A 79 1.19 16.45 0.66
C ILE A 79 1.16 15.36 1.72
N VAL A 80 2.22 14.55 1.75
CA VAL A 80 2.40 13.50 2.75
C VAL A 80 2.69 14.11 4.11
N GLY A 81 1.91 13.75 5.11
CA GLY A 81 2.12 14.16 6.50
C GLY A 81 2.10 12.97 7.46
N GLN A 82 2.81 13.09 8.58
CA GLN A 82 2.93 12.02 9.55
C GLN A 82 1.75 12.02 10.53
N THR A 83 0.72 11.23 10.22
CA THR A 83 -0.45 11.01 11.09
C THR A 83 -0.16 10.01 12.22
N GLY A 84 1.00 9.35 12.19
CA GLY A 84 1.43 8.37 13.20
C GLY A 84 1.02 6.93 12.89
N THR A 85 0.61 6.64 11.65
CA THR A 85 0.39 5.28 11.16
C THR A 85 1.71 4.55 10.94
N LEU A 86 1.76 3.26 11.24
CA LEU A 86 2.93 2.42 10.93
C LEU A 86 2.52 0.96 10.78
N THR A 87 2.72 0.41 9.59
CA THR A 87 2.39 -0.99 9.31
C THR A 87 3.59 -1.89 9.62
N ARG A 88 3.38 -2.90 10.47
CA ARG A 88 4.31 -4.01 10.72
C ARG A 88 3.50 -5.30 10.86
N LEU A 89 4.03 -6.41 10.34
CA LEU A 89 3.29 -7.67 10.27
C LEU A 89 1.89 -7.43 9.65
N THR A 90 0.83 -7.92 10.31
CA THR A 90 -0.57 -7.72 9.98
C THR A 90 -1.26 -6.70 10.88
N LYS A 91 -0.51 -5.69 11.37
CA LYS A 91 -0.99 -4.70 12.33
C LYS A 91 -0.54 -3.29 11.98
N ASN A 92 -1.35 -2.32 12.42
CA ASN A 92 -0.89 -0.94 12.55
C ASN A 92 -0.36 -0.75 13.97
N VAL A 93 0.96 -0.64 14.10
CA VAL A 93 1.68 -0.51 15.39
C VAL A 93 2.05 0.95 15.69
N GLY A 94 1.66 1.87 14.82
CA GLY A 94 1.90 3.30 14.99
C GLY A 94 1.00 3.95 16.03
N ASN A 95 1.45 5.10 16.53
CA ASN A 95 0.70 5.95 17.46
C ASN A 95 -0.09 7.01 16.68
N PHE A 96 -1.18 6.58 16.03
CA PHE A 96 -2.09 7.48 15.30
C PHE A 96 -2.50 8.67 16.18
N SER A 97 -2.16 9.89 15.75
CA SER A 97 -2.39 11.13 16.48
C SER A 97 -3.50 11.94 15.80
N TYR A 98 -4.57 12.17 16.54
CA TYR A 98 -5.69 12.99 16.09
C TYR A 98 -5.28 14.46 16.01
N GLU A 99 -4.52 14.93 17.00
CA GLU A 99 -4.04 16.31 17.12
C GLU A 99 -3.13 16.66 15.94
N ASN A 100 -2.10 15.84 15.69
CA ASN A 100 -1.19 16.07 14.57
C ASN A 100 -1.92 16.02 13.22
N SER A 101 -2.85 15.07 13.04
CA SER A 101 -3.62 14.96 11.79
C SER A 101 -4.49 16.20 11.55
N LEU A 102 -5.09 16.75 12.60
CA LEU A 102 -5.90 17.97 12.52
C LEU A 102 -5.05 19.21 12.20
N GLU A 103 -3.87 19.33 12.81
CA GLU A 103 -2.96 20.45 12.54
C GLU A 103 -2.39 20.38 11.12
N LEU A 104 -1.91 19.21 10.68
CA LEU A 104 -1.39 19.00 9.33
C LEU A 104 -2.46 19.25 8.26
N SER A 105 -3.69 18.79 8.48
CA SER A 105 -4.79 19.03 7.55
C SER A 105 -5.19 20.50 7.50
N ALA A 106 -5.22 21.20 8.64
CA ALA A 106 -5.51 22.63 8.68
C ALA A 106 -4.45 23.44 7.92
N ILE A 107 -3.16 23.12 8.09
CA ILE A 107 -2.06 23.75 7.36
C ILE A 107 -2.19 23.49 5.87
N SER A 108 -2.29 22.23 5.44
CA SER A 108 -2.35 21.89 4.00
C SER A 108 -3.57 22.50 3.30
N THR A 109 -4.73 22.49 3.96
CA THR A 109 -5.98 23.08 3.43
C THR A 109 -5.86 24.58 3.16
N LYS A 110 -5.08 25.33 3.95
CA LYS A 110 -4.82 26.77 3.74
C LYS A 110 -4.25 27.05 2.34
N TYR A 111 -3.50 26.11 1.78
CA TYR A 111 -2.85 26.20 0.47
C TYR A 111 -3.58 25.40 -0.61
N GLY A 112 -4.78 24.91 -0.33
CA GLY A 112 -5.56 24.11 -1.29
C GLY A 112 -5.01 22.70 -1.56
N VAL A 113 -4.15 22.18 -0.68
CA VAL A 113 -3.55 20.84 -0.79
C VAL A 113 -4.18 19.90 0.23
N GLY A 114 -4.46 18.65 -0.15
CA GLY A 114 -4.97 17.65 0.77
C GLY A 114 -3.87 16.95 1.59
N LEU A 115 -4.12 16.72 2.88
CA LEU A 115 -3.26 15.84 3.68
C LEU A 115 -3.40 14.39 3.19
N LYS A 116 -2.26 13.76 2.90
CA LYS A 116 -2.18 12.34 2.59
C LYS A 116 -1.37 11.58 3.62
N GLU A 117 -1.86 10.41 4.00
CA GLU A 117 -1.15 9.48 4.87
C GLU A 117 -0.70 8.22 4.14
N HIS A 118 0.38 7.63 4.65
CA HIS A 118 0.91 6.34 4.22
C HIS A 118 0.60 5.29 5.31
N ASN A 119 0.88 4.01 5.05
CA ASN A 119 0.71 2.93 6.05
C ASN A 119 -0.70 2.82 6.67
N GLY A 120 -1.76 3.08 5.88
CA GLY A 120 -3.16 3.01 6.32
C GLY A 120 -3.71 1.60 6.53
N ASP A 121 -2.90 0.57 6.26
CA ASP A 121 -3.25 -0.83 6.44
C ASP A 121 -3.56 -1.15 7.92
N TYR A 122 -4.52 -2.06 8.13
CA TYR A 122 -4.91 -2.60 9.44
C TYR A 122 -5.39 -1.59 10.48
N LEU A 123 -5.76 -0.37 10.07
CA LEU A 123 -6.44 0.57 10.94
C LEU A 123 -7.83 0.05 11.37
N SER A 124 -8.22 0.37 12.60
CA SER A 124 -9.57 0.08 13.08
C SER A 124 -10.60 0.96 12.39
N GLU A 125 -11.84 0.50 12.27
CA GLU A 125 -12.93 1.31 11.69
C GLU A 125 -13.13 2.64 12.42
N ALA A 126 -12.90 2.68 13.74
CA ALA A 126 -12.95 3.93 14.51
C ALA A 126 -11.91 4.95 14.02
N LYS A 127 -10.67 4.51 13.75
CA LYS A 127 -9.63 5.37 13.17
C LYS A 127 -9.96 5.76 11.73
N LEU A 128 -10.47 4.82 10.91
CA LEU A 128 -10.89 5.12 9.55
C LEU A 128 -12.02 6.17 9.51
N LEU A 129 -13.04 6.04 10.38
CA LEU A 129 -14.11 7.04 10.50
C LEU A 129 -13.59 8.41 10.94
N ALA A 130 -12.56 8.44 11.79
CA ALA A 130 -11.93 9.67 12.24
C ALA A 130 -11.24 10.46 11.12
N HIS A 131 -10.88 9.84 10.00
CA HIS A 131 -10.26 10.55 8.88
C HIS A 131 -11.14 11.67 8.32
N LEU A 132 -12.46 11.47 8.35
CA LEU A 132 -13.44 12.43 7.84
C LEU A 132 -13.39 13.77 8.61
N PRO A 133 -13.60 13.82 9.95
CA PRO A 133 -13.46 15.07 10.71
C PRO A 133 -12.02 15.57 10.85
N LEU A 134 -11.02 14.70 10.68
CA LEU A 134 -9.60 15.09 10.67
C LEU A 134 -9.15 15.66 9.32
N ASN A 135 -10.01 15.70 8.30
CA ASN A 135 -9.71 16.17 6.95
C ASN A 135 -8.49 15.48 6.31
N ILE A 136 -8.25 14.21 6.64
CA ILE A 136 -7.25 13.39 5.92
C ILE A 136 -7.87 13.05 4.57
N THR A 137 -7.27 13.56 3.49
CA THR A 137 -7.88 13.54 2.15
C THR A 137 -7.56 12.26 1.40
N ALA A 138 -6.41 11.65 1.66
CA ALA A 138 -5.98 10.44 0.99
C ALA A 138 -5.18 9.52 1.93
N MET A 139 -5.27 8.22 1.70
CA MET A 139 -4.59 7.19 2.49
C MET A 139 -4.13 6.06 1.56
N ASN A 140 -2.90 5.60 1.74
CA ASN A 140 -2.41 4.39 1.07
C ASN A 140 -2.81 3.14 1.87
N VAL A 141 -3.33 2.13 1.16
CA VAL A 141 -3.52 0.76 1.65
C VAL A 141 -3.03 -0.17 0.56
N ALA A 142 -2.13 -1.11 0.87
CA ALA A 142 -1.61 -2.03 -0.15
C ALA A 142 -1.10 -3.36 0.42
N PRO A 143 -0.13 -3.40 1.37
CA PRO A 143 0.36 -4.66 1.94
C PRO A 143 -0.74 -5.59 2.46
N ALA A 144 -1.84 -5.05 3.00
CA ALA A 144 -2.99 -5.83 3.46
C ALA A 144 -3.61 -6.65 2.34
N PHE A 145 -3.78 -6.07 1.15
CA PHE A 145 -4.38 -6.78 0.01
C PHE A 145 -3.50 -7.95 -0.45
N GLY A 146 -2.19 -7.75 -0.57
CA GLY A 146 -1.27 -8.83 -0.93
C GLY A 146 -1.22 -9.96 0.12
N THR A 147 -1.29 -9.59 1.41
CA THR A 147 -1.34 -10.54 2.52
C THR A 147 -2.65 -11.36 2.49
N ILE A 148 -3.79 -10.69 2.34
CA ILE A 148 -5.12 -11.34 2.25
C ILE A 148 -5.20 -12.27 1.04
N GLU A 149 -4.68 -11.85 -0.12
CA GLU A 149 -4.62 -12.70 -1.31
C GLU A 149 -3.79 -13.96 -1.04
N THR A 150 -2.64 -13.82 -0.36
CA THR A 150 -1.79 -14.96 -0.01
C THR A 150 -2.49 -15.90 0.96
N MET A 151 -3.08 -15.38 2.04
CA MET A 151 -3.83 -16.18 3.01
C MET A 151 -4.99 -16.94 2.35
N ALA A 152 -5.71 -16.29 1.43
CA ALA A 152 -6.80 -16.94 0.69
C ALA A 152 -6.28 -18.07 -0.21
N LEU A 153 -5.11 -17.92 -0.85
CA LEU A 153 -4.48 -19.01 -1.61
C LEU A 153 -4.06 -20.18 -0.70
N LEU A 154 -3.53 -19.89 0.49
CA LEU A 154 -3.17 -20.93 1.47
C LEU A 154 -4.42 -21.70 1.96
N GLU A 155 -5.54 -21.01 2.18
CA GLU A 155 -6.82 -21.68 2.48
C GLU A 155 -7.26 -22.60 1.32
N LEU A 156 -7.13 -22.14 0.08
CA LEU A 156 -7.48 -22.94 -1.11
C LEU A 156 -6.55 -24.14 -1.31
N ILE A 157 -5.28 -24.03 -0.98
CA ILE A 157 -4.32 -25.15 -0.95
C ILE A 157 -4.82 -26.23 0.03
N GLU A 158 -5.25 -25.85 1.23
CA GLU A 158 -5.78 -26.81 2.21
C GLU A 158 -7.05 -27.49 1.68
N VAL A 159 -7.95 -26.74 1.03
CA VAL A 159 -9.13 -27.30 0.36
C VAL A 159 -8.72 -28.33 -0.71
N GLU A 160 -7.77 -27.99 -1.58
CA GLU A 160 -7.24 -28.89 -2.61
C GLU A 160 -6.68 -30.18 -1.99
N LYS A 161 -5.85 -30.06 -0.95
CA LYS A 161 -5.30 -31.22 -0.22
C LYS A 161 -6.37 -32.11 0.37
N GLN A 162 -7.45 -31.54 0.94
CA GLN A 162 -8.54 -32.36 1.49
C GLN A 162 -9.25 -33.14 0.39
N PHE A 163 -9.58 -32.50 -0.75
CA PHE A 163 -10.24 -33.19 -1.85
C PHE A 163 -9.36 -34.17 -2.62
N ALA A 164 -8.03 -34.00 -2.57
CA ALA A 164 -7.08 -35.00 -3.02
C ALA A 164 -7.18 -36.30 -2.22
N LYS A 165 -7.39 -36.25 -0.89
CA LYS A 165 -7.59 -37.44 -0.05
C LYS A 165 -8.83 -38.24 -0.44
N PHE A 166 -9.84 -37.58 -1.03
CA PHE A 166 -11.04 -38.22 -1.56
C PHE A 166 -10.91 -38.67 -3.03
N ASN A 167 -9.70 -38.60 -3.62
CA ASN A 167 -9.43 -38.88 -5.03
C ASN A 167 -10.27 -38.03 -6.01
N MET A 168 -10.79 -36.88 -5.57
CA MET A 168 -11.52 -35.95 -6.42
C MET A 168 -10.57 -35.04 -7.21
N ILE A 169 -9.36 -34.82 -6.68
CA ILE A 169 -8.25 -34.14 -7.35
C ILE A 169 -7.10 -35.15 -7.44
N LYS A 170 -6.71 -35.52 -8.66
CA LYS A 170 -5.68 -36.55 -8.89
C LYS A 170 -4.26 -36.03 -8.71
N GLU A 171 -4.03 -34.81 -9.17
CA GLU A 171 -2.71 -34.17 -9.17
C GLU A 171 -2.81 -32.79 -8.55
N PRO A 172 -2.71 -32.67 -7.21
CA PRO A 172 -2.67 -31.38 -6.54
C PRO A 172 -1.59 -30.45 -7.10
N SER A 173 -1.78 -29.15 -6.94
CA SER A 173 -0.74 -28.16 -7.17
C SER A 173 0.40 -28.35 -6.16
N ASN A 174 1.60 -27.92 -6.54
CA ASN A 174 2.74 -27.79 -5.64
C ASN A 174 2.87 -26.36 -5.10
N LEU A 175 1.77 -25.58 -5.11
CA LEU A 175 1.81 -24.16 -4.81
C LEU A 175 2.39 -23.88 -3.44
N GLU A 176 2.00 -24.66 -2.42
CA GLU A 176 2.47 -24.47 -1.04
C GLU A 176 3.99 -24.44 -0.94
N ASN A 177 4.67 -25.43 -1.52
CA ASN A 177 6.12 -25.53 -1.44
C ASN A 177 6.79 -24.43 -2.25
N VAL A 178 6.27 -24.15 -3.46
CA VAL A 178 6.83 -23.14 -4.36
C VAL A 178 6.67 -21.74 -3.76
N ILE A 179 5.50 -21.38 -3.22
CA ILE A 179 5.27 -20.06 -2.64
C ILE A 179 6.06 -19.87 -1.34
N LYS A 180 6.15 -20.89 -0.47
CA LYS A 180 6.98 -20.85 0.75
C LYS A 180 8.45 -20.56 0.41
N TYR A 181 9.01 -21.38 -0.48
CA TYR A 181 10.40 -21.25 -0.92
C TYR A 181 10.68 -19.87 -1.50
N GLU A 182 9.87 -19.43 -2.47
CA GLU A 182 10.08 -18.16 -3.16
C GLU A 182 9.86 -16.95 -2.25
N SER A 183 8.99 -17.06 -1.23
CA SER A 183 8.75 -16.00 -0.24
C SER A 183 9.94 -15.82 0.69
N ILE A 184 10.45 -16.93 1.24
CA ILE A 184 11.65 -16.94 2.10
C ILE A 184 12.85 -16.36 1.35
N HIS A 185 13.12 -16.85 0.14
CA HIS A 185 14.29 -16.45 -0.64
C HIS A 185 14.14 -15.06 -1.29
N SER A 186 12.95 -14.45 -1.27
CA SER A 186 12.75 -13.08 -1.75
C SER A 186 13.42 -12.03 -0.86
N MET A 187 13.64 -12.37 0.43
CA MET A 187 14.14 -11.46 1.46
C MET A 187 13.28 -10.20 1.70
N LYS A 188 12.09 -10.10 1.06
CA LYS A 188 11.20 -8.94 1.17
C LYS A 188 10.58 -8.81 2.58
N TRP A 189 10.49 -9.93 3.29
CA TRP A 189 9.96 -10.03 4.65
C TRP A 189 10.79 -9.29 5.70
N LYS A 190 12.07 -9.00 5.43
CA LYS A 190 12.96 -8.26 6.36
C LYS A 190 12.42 -6.89 6.76
N LYS A 191 11.62 -6.25 5.91
CA LYS A 191 10.98 -4.96 6.22
C LYS A 191 9.78 -5.10 7.16
N TRP A 192 9.12 -6.26 7.12
CA TRP A 192 7.79 -6.46 7.70
C TRP A 192 7.83 -7.22 9.02
N LEU A 193 8.77 -8.16 9.15
CA LEU A 193 9.00 -8.94 10.36
C LEU A 193 9.71 -8.12 11.43
N THR A 194 9.30 -8.32 12.67
CA THR A 194 9.92 -7.71 13.87
C THR A 194 10.87 -8.68 14.57
N ASP A 195 10.69 -9.98 14.33
CA ASP A 195 11.40 -11.04 15.03
C ASP A 195 12.68 -11.41 14.26
N GLU A 196 13.71 -11.84 14.99
CA GLU A 196 14.94 -12.33 14.39
C GLU A 196 14.68 -13.65 13.65
N VAL A 197 14.96 -13.68 12.35
CA VAL A 197 14.94 -14.90 11.55
C VAL A 197 16.38 -15.42 11.46
N ASP A 198 16.56 -16.72 11.70
CA ASP A 198 17.86 -17.38 11.52
C ASP A 198 18.28 -17.30 10.05
N MET A 199 19.24 -16.43 9.79
CA MET A 199 19.77 -16.18 8.46
C MET A 199 20.76 -17.26 7.99
N SER A 200 21.19 -18.16 8.88
CA SER A 200 22.21 -19.18 8.58
C SER A 200 21.64 -20.39 7.85
N ASP A 201 20.35 -20.67 8.01
CA ASP A 201 19.67 -21.81 7.39
C ASP A 201 18.20 -21.48 7.04
N LEU A 202 18.02 -20.78 5.92
CA LEU A 202 16.69 -20.38 5.44
C LEU A 202 15.84 -21.56 4.94
N ASP A 203 16.46 -22.70 4.63
CA ASP A 203 15.74 -23.88 4.12
C ASP A 203 15.11 -24.70 5.26
N ASN A 204 15.53 -24.50 6.52
CA ASN A 204 15.06 -25.24 7.69
C ASN A 204 14.44 -24.35 8.78
N LEU A 205 13.83 -23.23 8.38
CA LEU A 205 13.05 -22.40 9.30
C LEU A 205 11.88 -23.18 9.91
N ASP A 206 11.51 -22.84 11.15
CA ASP A 206 10.35 -23.44 11.79
C ASP A 206 9.05 -23.13 11.03
N GLU A 207 8.02 -23.95 11.26
CA GLU A 207 6.75 -23.86 10.55
C GLU A 207 6.04 -22.52 10.76
N GLN A 208 6.13 -21.95 11.97
CA GLN A 208 5.50 -20.68 12.30
C GLN A 208 6.17 -19.52 11.54
N THR A 209 7.49 -19.45 11.57
CA THR A 209 8.27 -18.44 10.82
C THR A 209 8.05 -18.57 9.32
N THR A 210 8.07 -19.80 8.81
CA THR A 210 7.81 -20.09 7.38
C THR A 210 6.43 -19.62 6.96
N LEU A 211 5.39 -19.93 7.74
CA LEU A 211 4.03 -19.51 7.47
C LEU A 211 3.90 -17.99 7.50
N GLN A 212 4.43 -17.33 8.54
CA GLN A 212 4.37 -15.88 8.69
C GLN A 212 5.08 -15.15 7.54
N ILE A 213 6.26 -15.60 7.12
CA ILE A 213 6.96 -15.06 5.94
C ILE A 213 6.10 -15.25 4.69
N THR A 214 5.53 -16.43 4.51
CA THR A 214 4.73 -16.76 3.33
C THR A 214 3.51 -15.85 3.26
N GLU A 215 2.72 -15.73 4.33
CA GLU A 215 1.54 -14.86 4.38
C GLU A 215 1.88 -13.40 4.06
N LEU A 216 2.94 -12.86 4.68
CA LEU A 216 3.30 -11.45 4.52
C LEU A 216 3.91 -11.13 3.15
N CYS A 217 4.54 -12.10 2.47
CA CYS A 217 5.39 -11.82 1.30
C CYS A 217 5.09 -12.67 0.05
N GLY A 218 4.14 -13.61 0.10
CA GLY A 218 3.80 -14.46 -1.04
C GLY A 218 3.46 -13.67 -2.28
N HIS A 219 2.73 -12.58 -2.13
CA HIS A 219 2.35 -11.68 -3.23
C HIS A 219 3.52 -11.08 -4.03
N TYR A 220 4.72 -10.98 -3.46
CA TYR A 220 5.90 -10.55 -4.23
C TYR A 220 6.39 -11.59 -5.24
N THR A 221 5.90 -12.83 -5.15
CA THR A 221 6.39 -13.97 -5.91
C THR A 221 5.48 -14.37 -7.06
N TYR A 222 4.25 -13.86 -7.13
CA TYR A 222 3.25 -14.29 -8.12
C TYR A 222 3.67 -14.11 -9.57
N SER A 223 4.50 -13.12 -9.87
CA SER A 223 5.04 -12.90 -11.22
C SER A 223 6.12 -13.91 -11.62
N LYS A 224 6.62 -14.73 -10.68
CA LYS A 224 7.58 -15.80 -11.00
C LYS A 224 6.85 -16.91 -11.76
N PRO A 225 7.36 -17.35 -12.92
CA PRO A 225 6.66 -18.32 -13.77
C PRO A 225 6.23 -19.61 -13.05
N LYS A 226 7.06 -20.12 -12.13
CA LYS A 226 6.74 -21.33 -11.35
C LYS A 226 5.55 -21.11 -10.39
N VAL A 227 5.52 -19.98 -9.68
CA VAL A 227 4.42 -19.65 -8.76
C VAL A 227 3.13 -19.46 -9.55
N ALA A 228 3.17 -18.68 -10.64
CA ALA A 228 2.01 -18.45 -11.50
C ALA A 228 1.43 -19.76 -12.07
N LEU A 229 2.30 -20.68 -12.48
CA LEU A 229 1.89 -22.00 -12.97
C LEU A 229 1.14 -22.80 -11.91
N GLU A 230 1.67 -22.85 -10.68
CA GLU A 230 1.02 -23.60 -9.59
C GLU A 230 -0.27 -22.93 -9.08
N ILE A 231 -0.36 -21.60 -9.11
CA ILE A 231 -1.63 -20.87 -8.85
C ILE A 231 -2.69 -21.27 -9.89
N ASN A 232 -2.33 -21.30 -11.17
CA ASN A 232 -3.26 -21.70 -12.23
C ASN A 232 -3.70 -23.15 -12.06
N LYS A 233 -2.75 -24.06 -11.76
CA LYS A 233 -3.05 -25.47 -11.50
C LYS A 233 -4.01 -25.65 -10.31
N LEU A 234 -3.79 -24.91 -9.22
CA LEU A 234 -4.69 -24.89 -8.07
C LEU A 234 -6.11 -24.48 -8.49
N TYR A 235 -6.25 -23.39 -9.25
CA TYR A 235 -7.56 -22.95 -9.72
C TYR A 235 -8.23 -23.94 -10.66
N GLU A 236 -7.49 -24.55 -11.58
CA GLU A 236 -8.02 -25.58 -12.49
C GLU A 236 -8.51 -26.82 -11.72
N ASN A 237 -7.72 -27.28 -10.74
CA ASN A 237 -8.07 -28.40 -9.89
C ASN A 237 -9.35 -28.14 -9.08
N LEU A 238 -9.46 -26.97 -8.46
CA LEU A 238 -10.67 -26.57 -7.72
C LEU A 238 -11.88 -26.42 -8.65
N ALA A 239 -11.70 -25.84 -9.85
CA ALA A 239 -12.76 -25.69 -10.82
C ALA A 239 -13.31 -27.04 -11.30
N SER A 240 -12.45 -28.06 -11.42
CA SER A 240 -12.85 -29.43 -11.79
C SER A 240 -13.84 -30.07 -10.80
N ILE A 241 -13.83 -29.62 -9.54
CA ILE A 241 -14.77 -30.03 -8.49
C ILE A 241 -15.80 -28.95 -8.15
N LYS A 242 -16.04 -28.01 -9.07
CA LYS A 242 -17.05 -26.93 -8.98
C LYS A 242 -16.77 -25.89 -7.89
N ILE A 243 -15.52 -25.73 -7.47
CA ILE A 243 -15.08 -24.68 -6.56
C ILE A 243 -14.41 -23.58 -7.38
N ASP A 244 -14.98 -22.37 -7.36
CA ASP A 244 -14.37 -21.20 -8.00
C ASP A 244 -13.39 -20.51 -7.03
N GLY A 245 -12.14 -21.00 -7.04
CA GLY A 245 -11.07 -20.47 -6.20
C GLY A 245 -10.71 -19.02 -6.52
N LYS A 246 -10.73 -18.63 -7.80
CA LYS A 246 -10.42 -17.25 -8.20
C LYS A 246 -11.47 -16.28 -7.68
N ARG A 247 -12.76 -16.63 -7.76
CA ARG A 247 -13.83 -15.83 -7.16
C ARG A 247 -13.66 -15.72 -5.65
N PHE A 248 -13.32 -16.81 -4.96
CA PHE A 248 -13.08 -16.78 -3.51
C PHE A 248 -12.02 -15.74 -3.12
N VAL A 249 -10.86 -15.74 -3.78
CA VAL A 249 -9.80 -14.75 -3.54
C VAL A 249 -10.27 -13.33 -3.82
N ILE A 250 -10.98 -13.10 -4.93
CA ILE A 250 -11.54 -11.78 -5.26
C ILE A 250 -12.52 -11.29 -4.19
N GLU A 251 -13.39 -12.16 -3.67
CA GLU A 251 -14.35 -11.76 -2.62
C GLU A 251 -13.64 -11.42 -1.31
N LYS A 252 -12.56 -12.13 -0.93
CA LYS A 252 -11.73 -11.77 0.23
C LYS A 252 -11.12 -10.37 0.12
N LEU A 253 -10.62 -10.02 -1.07
CA LEU A 253 -10.10 -8.66 -1.33
C LEU A 253 -11.21 -7.61 -1.27
N LYS A 254 -12.39 -7.92 -1.82
CA LYS A 254 -13.54 -7.01 -1.75
C LYS A 254 -13.99 -6.77 -0.31
N GLU A 255 -14.04 -7.80 0.53
CA GLU A 255 -14.42 -7.67 1.95
C GLU A 255 -13.57 -6.59 2.65
N GLU A 256 -12.25 -6.62 2.46
CA GLU A 256 -11.35 -5.61 3.02
C GLU A 256 -11.53 -4.23 2.37
N MET A 257 -11.69 -4.15 1.05
CA MET A 257 -11.95 -2.87 0.37
C MET A 257 -13.27 -2.22 0.82
N GLN A 258 -14.32 -3.01 1.05
CA GLN A 258 -15.63 -2.51 1.46
C GLN A 258 -15.60 -1.84 2.83
N LYS A 259 -14.71 -2.27 3.74
CA LYS A 259 -14.45 -1.57 5.00
C LYS A 259 -14.07 -0.11 4.75
N HIS A 260 -13.11 0.14 3.85
CA HIS A 260 -12.69 1.49 3.50
C HIS A 260 -13.78 2.29 2.78
N VAL A 261 -14.48 1.66 1.83
CA VAL A 261 -15.58 2.30 1.09
C VAL A 261 -16.68 2.79 2.05
N ARG A 262 -17.04 1.97 3.04
CA ARG A 262 -18.04 2.31 4.06
C ARG A 262 -17.53 3.42 4.99
N CYS A 263 -16.34 3.25 5.59
CA CYS A 263 -15.81 4.20 6.57
C CYS A 263 -15.54 5.59 5.97
N PHE A 264 -15.16 5.67 4.69
CA PHE A 264 -14.91 6.94 4.01
C PHE A 264 -16.10 7.49 3.23
N ASN A 265 -17.29 6.88 3.38
CA ASN A 265 -18.52 7.32 2.72
C ASN A 265 -18.40 7.39 1.18
N MET A 266 -17.67 6.44 0.59
CA MET A 266 -17.36 6.39 -0.84
C MET A 266 -18.39 5.58 -1.65
N GLU A 267 -19.46 5.09 -1.02
CA GLU A 267 -20.52 4.36 -1.73
C GLU A 267 -21.15 5.23 -2.83
N GLY A 268 -21.19 4.66 -4.04
CA GLY A 268 -21.70 5.33 -5.23
C GLY A 268 -20.86 6.52 -5.72
N LEU A 269 -19.64 6.71 -5.21
CA LEU A 269 -18.79 7.85 -5.56
C LEU A 269 -18.59 8.00 -7.07
N THR A 270 -18.32 6.91 -7.78
CA THR A 270 -18.16 6.93 -9.25
C THR A 270 -19.39 7.50 -9.95
N SER A 271 -20.60 7.04 -9.57
CA SER A 271 -21.85 7.55 -10.15
C SER A 271 -22.06 9.03 -9.85
N LYS A 272 -21.74 9.47 -8.61
CA LYS A 272 -21.81 10.88 -8.21
C LYS A 272 -20.86 11.75 -9.03
N MET A 273 -19.61 11.32 -9.22
CA MET A 273 -18.61 12.04 -10.02
C MET A 273 -19.00 12.16 -11.50
N LEU A 274 -19.55 11.08 -12.08
CA LEU A 274 -20.03 11.10 -13.47
C LEU A 274 -21.23 12.02 -13.68
N ALA A 275 -22.09 12.18 -12.66
CA ALA A 275 -23.20 13.12 -12.70
C ALA A 275 -22.71 14.58 -12.68
N CYS A 276 -21.70 14.89 -11.86
CA CYS A 276 -21.12 16.23 -11.78
C CYS A 276 -20.40 16.67 -13.06
N LYS A 277 -19.85 15.74 -13.86
CA LYS A 277 -19.21 16.07 -15.15
C LYS A 277 -20.20 16.46 -16.27
N LYS A 278 -21.51 16.28 -16.05
CA LYS A 278 -22.55 16.56 -17.04
C LYS A 278 -23.29 17.89 -16.79
N GLY A 279 -22.97 18.60 -15.71
CA GLY A 279 -23.49 19.94 -15.39
C GLY A 279 -22.40 20.97 -15.55
#